data_AF-A0A848GIQ7-F1
#
_entry.id   AF-A0A848GIQ7-F1
#
_cell.length_a   1.000
_cell.length_b   1.000
_cell.length_c   1.000
_cell.angle_alpha   90.00
_cell.angle_beta   90.00
_cell.angle_gamma   90.00
#
_symmetry.space_group_name_H-M   'P 1'
#
loop_
_entity.id
_entity.type
_entity.pdbx_description
1 polymer ?
#
loop_
_entity_poly.entity_id
_entity_poly.type
_entity_poly.pdbx_seq_one_letter_code
_entity_poly.pdbx_strand_id
1 'polypeptide(L)'
;MLLKHRLSFAQIFTFTWKVDIMLLLCCTIVYFVDQYWLSAHIAIPVAVSAVLGTAIAFFIGFNNNQAYDRWWEARIIWGALVNDSRSWARNLLHYTQTNGDQEKLTFIRHMIYRHLSFVYALKTNLRKLPDDYYTRYLTKEEIDYVQQHQNIPNALLTLQSADLQQLRQSGVVDGFAFLELNQMLVNHCDQMGKSERIKNTVFPPSYVYFTRLFIWFYVIMNTLMMTESIGAWAILFGWVFGFVFHVTHLNGITLMNPFEYHPLGIPLDSISRTIEINLIELMGEEPVPQPVKPKFDGLYIM
;
A
#
# COMPACT_ATOMS: atom_id res chain seq x y z
N MET A 1 -3.57 11.14 0.33
CA MET A 1 -2.56 12.00 1.00
C MET A 1 -3.17 12.46 2.31
N LEU A 2 -2.50 12.27 3.45
CA LEU A 2 -3.04 12.55 4.80
C LEU A 2 -3.78 13.91 4.86
N LEU A 3 -5.09 13.90 5.09
CA LEU A 3 -5.88 15.14 5.23
C LEU A 3 -6.02 15.58 6.69
N LYS A 4 -5.69 14.73 7.69
CA LYS A 4 -5.57 15.16 9.09
C LYS A 4 -4.12 15.42 9.48
N HIS A 5 -3.89 16.61 10.00
CA HIS A 5 -2.59 17.11 10.42
C HIS A 5 -2.19 16.66 11.85
N ARG A 6 -3.01 15.87 12.57
CA ARG A 6 -2.81 15.51 13.98
C ARG A 6 -3.33 14.11 14.31
N LEU A 7 -2.43 13.15 14.53
CA LEU A 7 -2.71 11.93 15.30
C LEU A 7 -2.81 12.33 16.78
N SER A 8 -3.88 11.96 17.47
CA SER A 8 -3.98 12.23 18.91
C SER A 8 -3.25 11.14 19.70
N PHE A 9 -2.66 11.50 20.85
CA PHE A 9 -2.08 10.51 21.78
C PHE A 9 -3.10 9.43 22.18
N ALA A 10 -4.38 9.80 22.31
CA ALA A 10 -5.45 8.86 22.60
C ALA A 10 -5.64 7.84 21.47
N GLN A 11 -5.54 8.24 20.20
CA GLN A 11 -5.67 7.31 19.07
C GLN A 11 -4.55 6.28 19.05
N ILE A 12 -3.30 6.69 19.33
CA ILE A 12 -2.16 5.78 19.41
C ILE A 12 -2.41 4.76 20.52
N PHE A 13 -2.79 5.22 21.72
CA PHE A 13 -3.12 4.35 22.84
C PHE A 13 -4.28 3.40 22.55
N THR A 14 -5.33 3.85 21.86
CA THR A 14 -6.44 2.96 21.48
C THR A 14 -6.03 1.85 20.50
N PHE A 15 -4.92 2.04 19.78
CA PHE A 15 -4.37 1.01 18.90
C PHE A 15 -3.45 0.03 19.64
N THR A 16 -2.71 0.50 20.65
CA THR A 16 -1.67 -0.26 21.36
C THR A 16 -2.08 -0.79 22.73
N TRP A 17 -3.23 -0.39 23.29
CA TRP A 17 -3.60 -0.65 24.69
C TRP A 17 -3.45 -2.10 25.16
N LYS A 18 -3.76 -3.08 24.30
CA LYS A 18 -3.59 -4.51 24.63
C LYS A 18 -2.13 -4.84 24.91
N VAL A 19 -1.24 -4.37 24.04
CA VAL A 19 0.20 -4.58 24.18
C VAL A 19 0.75 -3.75 25.33
N ASP A 20 0.26 -2.53 25.54
CA ASP A 20 0.65 -1.69 26.67
C ASP A 20 0.34 -2.35 28.01
N ILE A 21 -0.85 -2.95 28.15
CA ILE A 21 -1.20 -3.73 29.34
C ILE A 21 -0.28 -4.94 29.50
N MET A 22 0.02 -5.66 28.41
CA MET A 22 0.94 -6.80 28.47
C MET A 22 2.37 -6.38 28.85
N LEU A 23 2.84 -5.23 28.35
CA LEU A 23 4.14 -4.67 28.68
C LEU A 23 4.20 -4.28 30.17
N LEU A 24 3.18 -3.58 30.68
CA LEU A 24 3.06 -3.23 32.09
C LEU A 24 3.01 -4.47 33.00
N LEU A 25 2.20 -5.46 32.62
CA LEU A 25 2.13 -6.74 33.34
C LEU A 25 3.48 -7.45 33.35
N CYS A 26 4.15 -7.52 32.19
CA CYS A 26 5.48 -8.11 32.08
C CYS A 26 6.49 -7.39 32.97
N CYS A 27 6.56 -6.06 32.90
CA CYS A 27 7.47 -5.27 33.73
C CYS A 27 7.18 -5.46 35.23
N THR A 28 5.89 -5.54 35.61
CA THR A 28 5.46 -5.78 36.99
C THR A 28 5.89 -7.16 37.49
N ILE A 29 5.68 -8.21 36.69
CA ILE A 29 6.12 -9.58 37.03
C ILE A 29 7.64 -9.61 37.17
N VAL A 30 8.36 -9.03 36.21
CA VAL A 30 9.83 -8.99 36.21
C VAL A 30 10.36 -8.26 37.44
N TYR A 31 9.78 -7.10 37.79
CA TYR A 31 10.12 -6.36 39.00
C TYR A 31 9.97 -7.21 40.27
N PHE A 32 8.85 -7.90 40.44
CA PHE A 32 8.63 -8.73 41.63
C PHE A 32 9.53 -9.97 41.66
N VAL A 33 9.78 -10.59 40.51
CA VAL A 33 10.74 -11.71 40.40
C VAL A 33 12.14 -11.26 40.79
N ASP A 34 12.55 -10.06 40.37
CA ASP A 34 13.85 -9.50 40.73
C ASP A 34 13.98 -9.22 42.23
N GLN A 35 13.01 -8.48 42.78
CA GLN A 35 12.99 -8.09 44.19
C GLN A 35 12.96 -9.26 45.16
N TYR A 36 12.24 -10.35 44.83
CA TYR A 36 12.03 -11.47 45.76
C TYR A 36 12.89 -12.69 45.47
N TRP A 37 13.51 -12.80 44.29
CA TRP A 37 14.23 -14.01 43.91
C TRP A 37 15.56 -13.76 43.19
N LEU A 38 15.55 -12.96 42.11
CA LEU A 38 16.69 -12.86 41.21
C LEU A 38 17.86 -12.04 41.77
N SER A 39 17.56 -10.92 42.45
CA SER A 39 18.57 -9.99 42.99
C SER A 39 19.54 -10.64 43.98
N ALA A 40 19.15 -11.74 44.62
CA ALA A 40 20.02 -12.51 45.51
C ALA A 40 21.02 -13.42 44.76
N HIS A 41 20.82 -13.66 43.47
CA HIS A 41 21.56 -14.67 42.70
C HIS A 41 22.30 -14.11 41.49
N ILE A 42 21.76 -13.07 40.84
CA ILE A 42 22.27 -12.54 39.57
C ILE A 42 22.19 -11.01 39.59
N ALA A 43 23.29 -10.34 39.28
CA ALA A 43 23.32 -8.91 38.99
C ALA A 43 23.43 -8.70 37.47
N ILE A 44 22.50 -7.97 36.87
CA ILE A 44 22.49 -7.74 35.41
C ILE A 44 23.29 -6.46 35.10
N PRO A 45 24.43 -6.55 34.36
CA PRO A 45 25.20 -5.36 34.03
C PRO A 45 24.42 -4.38 33.17
N VAL A 46 24.48 -3.09 33.51
CA VAL A 46 23.81 -2.00 32.75
C VAL A 46 24.15 -2.02 31.26
N ALA A 47 25.39 -2.39 30.94
CA ALA A 47 25.88 -2.51 29.58
C ALA A 47 25.05 -3.48 28.71
N VAL A 48 24.47 -4.53 29.29
CA VAL A 48 23.67 -5.52 28.54
C VAL A 48 22.42 -4.86 27.96
N SER A 49 21.66 -4.11 28.76
CA SER A 49 20.47 -3.40 28.29
C SER A 49 20.84 -2.35 27.23
N ALA A 50 21.92 -1.58 27.46
CA ALA A 50 22.37 -0.55 26.53
C ALA A 50 22.76 -1.13 25.15
N VAL A 51 23.51 -2.23 25.13
CA VAL A 51 23.92 -2.92 23.89
C VAL A 51 22.70 -3.52 23.19
N LEU A 52 21.81 -4.20 23.92
CA LEU A 52 20.58 -4.78 23.35
C LEU A 52 19.66 -3.71 22.77
N GLY A 53 19.42 -2.63 23.51
CA GLY A 53 18.57 -1.51 23.07
C GLY A 53 19.13 -0.86 21.81
N THR A 54 20.45 -0.67 21.74
CA THR A 54 21.11 -0.15 20.54
C THR A 54 20.96 -1.10 19.35
N ALA A 55 21.22 -2.40 19.55
CA ALA A 55 21.08 -3.40 18.49
C ALA A 55 19.64 -3.49 17.94
N ILE A 56 18.64 -3.45 18.83
CA ILE A 56 17.22 -3.49 18.45
C ILE A 56 16.80 -2.20 17.74
N ALA A 57 17.28 -1.04 18.21
CA ALA A 57 17.03 0.24 17.54
C ALA A 57 17.53 0.22 16.09
N PHE A 58 18.75 -0.28 15.86
CA PHE A 58 19.27 -0.46 14.51
C PHE A 58 18.44 -1.45 13.70
N PHE A 59 18.10 -2.61 14.27
CA PHE A 59 17.32 -3.63 13.56
C PHE A 59 15.94 -3.12 13.12
N ILE A 60 15.21 -2.44 14.02
CA ILE A 60 13.92 -1.82 13.72
C ILE A 60 14.10 -0.70 12.68
N GLY A 61 15.14 0.14 12.83
CA GLY A 61 15.43 1.22 11.90
C GLY A 61 15.65 0.72 10.47
N PHE A 62 16.46 -0.32 10.29
CA PHE A 62 16.67 -0.93 8.97
C PHE A 62 15.36 -1.50 8.39
N ASN A 63 14.60 -2.25 9.18
CA ASN A 63 13.33 -2.82 8.72
C ASN A 63 12.32 -1.75 8.31
N ASN A 64 12.27 -0.65 9.07
CA ASN A 64 11.37 0.46 8.78
C ASN A 64 11.77 1.20 7.50
N ASN A 65 13.07 1.40 7.25
CA ASN A 65 13.55 2.00 6.01
C ASN A 65 13.16 1.14 4.80
N GLN A 66 13.38 -0.18 4.87
CA GLN A 66 13.00 -1.09 3.79
C GLN A 66 11.47 -1.13 3.55
N ALA A 67 10.68 -1.09 4.62
CA ALA A 67 9.23 -1.01 4.52
C ALA A 67 8.76 0.31 3.89
N TYR A 68 9.39 1.43 4.25
CA TYR A 68 9.13 2.73 3.67
C TYR A 68 9.46 2.78 2.18
N ASP A 69 10.63 2.27 1.78
CA ASP A 69 11.05 2.23 0.37
C ASP A 69 10.07 1.44 -0.49
N ARG A 70 9.58 0.29 0.02
CA ARG A 70 8.54 -0.51 -0.65
C ARG A 70 7.21 0.25 -0.77
N TRP A 71 6.80 0.97 0.27
CA TRP A 71 5.59 1.81 0.23
C TRP A 71 5.75 2.95 -0.77
N TRP A 72 6.93 3.57 -0.81
CA TRP A 72 7.26 4.66 -1.73
C TRP A 72 7.32 4.20 -3.18
N GLU A 73 7.92 3.04 -3.46
CA GLU A 73 7.92 2.41 -4.79
C GLU A 73 6.49 2.18 -5.28
N ALA A 74 5.60 1.62 -4.44
CA ALA A 74 4.19 1.44 -4.77
C ALA A 74 3.50 2.77 -5.12
N ARG A 75 3.81 3.85 -4.38
CA ARG A 75 3.28 5.18 -4.64
C ARG A 75 3.79 5.79 -5.94
N ILE A 76 5.06 5.58 -6.27
CA ILE A 76 5.67 6.01 -7.55
C ILE A 76 4.98 5.30 -8.71
N ILE A 77 4.84 3.98 -8.64
CA ILE A 77 4.19 3.15 -9.68
C ILE A 77 2.78 3.66 -9.98
N TRP A 78 1.97 3.86 -8.94
CA TRP A 78 0.61 4.38 -9.12
C TRP A 78 0.56 5.86 -9.53
N GLY A 79 1.61 6.63 -9.24
CA GLY A 79 1.79 7.98 -9.79
C GLY A 79 2.08 7.97 -11.29
N ALA A 80 2.92 7.04 -11.75
CA ALA A 80 3.17 6.82 -13.17
C ALA A 80 1.88 6.37 -13.88
N LEU A 81 1.13 5.43 -13.27
CA LEU A 81 -0.15 4.97 -13.82
C LEU A 81 -1.15 6.10 -14.07
N VAL A 82 -1.21 7.11 -13.18
CA VAL A 82 -2.03 8.32 -13.41
C VAL A 82 -1.60 9.07 -14.67
N ASN A 83 -0.30 9.31 -14.82
CA ASN A 83 0.24 10.07 -15.96
C ASN A 83 0.10 9.31 -17.28
N ASP A 84 0.39 8.01 -17.25
CA ASP A 84 0.27 7.13 -18.41
C ASP A 84 -1.21 7.03 -18.82
N SER A 85 -2.15 6.92 -17.88
CA SER A 85 -3.60 6.87 -18.19
C SER A 85 -4.10 8.14 -18.87
N ARG A 86 -3.66 9.31 -18.39
CA ARG A 86 -3.99 10.61 -19.03
C ARG A 86 -3.42 10.71 -20.42
N SER A 87 -2.21 10.20 -20.62
CA SER A 87 -1.52 10.23 -21.91
C SER A 87 -2.14 9.26 -22.90
N TRP A 88 -2.52 8.06 -22.45
CA TRP A 88 -3.28 7.08 -23.21
C TRP A 88 -4.57 7.69 -23.77
N ALA A 89 -5.42 8.25 -22.90
CA ALA A 89 -6.67 8.86 -23.33
C ALA A 89 -6.47 10.06 -24.26
N ARG A 90 -5.53 10.96 -23.93
CA ARG A 90 -5.23 12.13 -24.78
C ARG A 90 -4.73 11.73 -26.17
N ASN A 91 -3.84 10.75 -26.25
CA ASN A 91 -3.29 10.30 -27.53
C ASN A 91 -4.35 9.55 -28.35
N LEU A 92 -5.18 8.72 -27.71
CA LEU A 92 -6.32 8.09 -28.38
C LEU A 92 -7.30 9.11 -28.95
N LEU A 93 -7.59 10.20 -28.23
CA LEU A 93 -8.52 11.24 -28.70
C LEU A 93 -7.97 12.12 -29.82
N HIS A 94 -6.65 12.36 -29.86
CA HIS A 94 -6.06 13.36 -30.75
C HIS A 94 -5.15 12.81 -31.85
N TYR A 95 -4.59 11.61 -31.69
CA TYR A 95 -3.68 11.00 -32.67
C TYR A 95 -4.36 9.91 -33.51
N THR A 96 -5.69 9.86 -33.47
CA THR A 96 -6.52 8.99 -34.29
C THR A 96 -7.23 9.79 -35.39
N GLN A 97 -7.20 9.27 -36.61
CA GLN A 97 -7.83 9.88 -37.78
C GLN A 97 -9.27 9.35 -37.92
N THR A 98 -10.19 10.01 -37.23
CA THR A 98 -11.62 9.64 -37.27
C THR A 98 -12.34 10.26 -38.46
N ASN A 99 -11.85 11.36 -39.03
CA ASN A 99 -12.48 12.09 -40.14
C ASN A 99 -13.97 12.42 -39.89
N GLY A 100 -14.36 12.63 -38.63
CA GLY A 100 -15.75 12.92 -38.22
C GLY A 100 -16.66 11.68 -38.12
N ASP A 101 -16.12 10.48 -38.33
CA ASP A 101 -16.84 9.22 -38.18
C ASP A 101 -17.18 8.92 -36.71
N GLN A 102 -18.47 8.87 -36.41
CA GLN A 102 -18.99 8.63 -35.06
C GLN A 102 -18.73 7.21 -34.56
N GLU A 103 -18.66 6.21 -35.44
CA GLU A 103 -18.38 4.83 -35.05
C GLU A 103 -16.95 4.71 -34.55
N LYS A 104 -15.99 5.32 -35.26
CA LYS A 104 -14.58 5.37 -34.83
C LYS A 104 -14.40 6.12 -33.53
N LEU A 105 -15.10 7.25 -33.34
CA LEU A 105 -15.07 8.00 -32.09
C LEU A 105 -15.63 7.17 -30.92
N THR A 106 -16.72 6.44 -31.14
CA THR A 106 -17.31 5.55 -30.13
C THR A 106 -16.35 4.42 -29.77
N PHE A 107 -15.68 3.83 -30.76
CA PHE A 107 -14.67 2.80 -30.54
C PHE A 107 -13.48 3.30 -29.71
N ILE A 108 -12.98 4.51 -30.02
CA ILE A 108 -11.90 5.15 -29.25
C ILE A 108 -12.33 5.42 -27.79
N ARG A 109 -13.55 5.93 -27.58
CA ARG A 109 -14.10 6.12 -26.23
C ARG A 109 -14.21 4.80 -25.49
N HIS A 110 -14.65 3.73 -26.16
CA HIS A 110 -14.70 2.39 -25.59
C HIS A 110 -13.32 1.89 -25.13
N MET A 111 -12.25 2.16 -25.89
CA MET A 111 -10.88 1.86 -25.44
C MET A 111 -10.50 2.65 -24.17
N ILE A 112 -10.90 3.91 -24.03
CA ILE A 112 -10.65 4.69 -22.80
C ILE A 112 -11.45 4.11 -21.62
N TYR A 113 -12.69 3.71 -21.86
CA TYR A 113 -13.54 3.03 -20.88
C TYR A 113 -12.96 1.69 -20.42
N ARG A 114 -12.46 0.87 -21.34
CA ARG A 114 -11.76 -0.38 -21.00
C ARG A 114 -10.49 -0.12 -20.19
N HIS A 115 -9.80 1.00 -20.43
CA HIS A 115 -8.64 1.39 -19.61
C HIS A 115 -9.03 1.69 -18.17
N LEU A 116 -10.18 2.33 -17.94
CA LEU A 116 -10.72 2.48 -16.58
C LEU A 116 -11.00 1.13 -15.93
N SER A 117 -11.58 0.18 -16.68
CA SER A 117 -11.74 -1.20 -16.21
C SER A 117 -10.41 -1.84 -15.83
N PHE A 118 -9.34 -1.63 -16.60
CA PHE A 118 -8.00 -2.13 -16.27
C PHE A 118 -7.50 -1.57 -14.93
N VAL A 119 -7.61 -0.26 -14.71
CA VAL A 119 -7.19 0.38 -13.46
C VAL A 119 -7.97 -0.17 -12.26
N TYR A 120 -9.28 -0.35 -12.41
CA TYR A 120 -10.12 -0.90 -11.35
C TYR A 120 -9.87 -2.39 -11.11
N ALA A 121 -9.68 -3.18 -12.17
CA ALA A 121 -9.33 -4.60 -12.05
C ALA A 121 -7.98 -4.77 -11.35
N LEU A 122 -7.00 -3.91 -11.65
CA LEU A 122 -5.68 -3.94 -11.01
C LEU A 122 -5.80 -3.63 -9.52
N LYS A 123 -6.56 -2.58 -9.15
CA LYS A 123 -6.88 -2.29 -7.75
C LYS A 123 -7.48 -3.50 -7.05
N THR A 124 -8.52 -4.10 -7.63
CA THR A 124 -9.22 -5.27 -7.08
C THR A 124 -8.25 -6.43 -6.86
N ASN A 125 -7.41 -6.73 -7.86
CA ASN A 125 -6.43 -7.80 -7.80
C ASN A 125 -5.43 -7.60 -6.65
N LEU A 126 -4.88 -6.39 -6.50
CA LEU A 126 -3.90 -6.08 -5.43
C LEU A 126 -4.52 -6.12 -4.02
N ARG A 127 -5.80 -5.77 -3.89
CA ARG A 127 -6.51 -5.77 -2.60
C ARG A 127 -7.05 -7.12 -2.20
N LYS A 128 -7.32 -8.02 -3.16
CA LYS A 128 -7.98 -9.32 -2.92
C LYS A 128 -9.34 -9.15 -2.21
N LEU A 129 -10.04 -8.06 -2.49
CA LEU A 129 -11.40 -7.81 -2.03
C LEU A 129 -12.36 -8.03 -3.20
N PRO A 130 -13.57 -8.58 -2.98
CA PRO A 130 -14.57 -8.69 -4.02
C PRO A 130 -15.05 -7.28 -4.39
N ASP A 131 -14.62 -6.79 -5.55
CA ASP A 131 -15.02 -5.51 -6.14
C ASP A 131 -15.13 -5.69 -7.65
N ASP A 132 -16.36 -5.64 -8.15
CA ASP A 132 -16.74 -5.80 -9.55
C ASP A 132 -16.84 -4.47 -10.30
N TYR A 133 -16.41 -3.34 -9.72
CA TYR A 133 -16.49 -2.02 -10.37
C TYR A 133 -15.83 -1.99 -11.75
N TYR A 134 -14.80 -2.82 -11.96
CA TYR A 134 -14.13 -2.95 -13.26
C TYR A 134 -15.06 -3.44 -14.39
N THR A 135 -16.18 -4.07 -14.07
CA THR A 135 -17.16 -4.53 -15.07
C THR A 135 -18.04 -3.41 -15.62
N ARG A 136 -18.09 -2.26 -14.94
CA ARG A 136 -19.01 -1.15 -15.25
C ARG A 136 -18.87 -0.59 -16.67
N TYR A 137 -17.67 -0.65 -17.23
CA TYR A 137 -17.33 -0.06 -18.53
C TYR A 137 -17.07 -1.11 -19.62
N LEU A 138 -17.37 -2.38 -19.34
CA LEU A 138 -17.16 -3.48 -20.26
C LEU A 138 -18.48 -3.94 -20.87
N THR A 139 -18.42 -4.45 -22.10
CA THR A 139 -19.54 -5.20 -22.67
C THR A 139 -19.65 -6.57 -22.02
N LYS A 140 -20.79 -7.24 -22.22
CA LYS A 140 -21.00 -8.58 -21.65
C LYS A 140 -19.98 -9.58 -22.19
N GLU A 141 -19.65 -9.49 -23.48
CA GLU A 141 -18.69 -10.35 -24.15
C GLU A 141 -17.28 -10.16 -23.58
N GLU A 142 -16.90 -8.91 -23.29
CA GLU A 142 -15.62 -8.60 -22.64
C GLU A 142 -15.56 -9.13 -21.23
N ILE A 143 -16.65 -9.00 -20.45
CA ILE A 143 -16.75 -9.56 -19.10
C ILE A 143 -16.57 -11.08 -19.15
N ASP A 144 -17.32 -11.76 -20.02
CA ASP A 144 -17.26 -13.22 -20.18
C ASP A 144 -15.85 -13.67 -20.60
N TYR A 145 -15.15 -12.90 -21.44
CA TYR A 145 -13.76 -13.16 -21.82
C TYR A 145 -12.79 -12.98 -20.64
N VAL A 146 -12.82 -11.84 -19.95
CA VAL A 146 -11.81 -11.55 -18.91
C VAL A 146 -12.00 -12.42 -17.67
N GLN A 147 -13.25 -12.82 -17.33
CA GLN A 147 -13.53 -13.69 -16.20
C GLN A 147 -13.02 -15.12 -16.38
N GLN A 148 -12.70 -15.54 -17.60
CA GLN A 148 -12.05 -16.83 -17.87
C GLN A 148 -10.55 -16.82 -17.56
N HIS A 149 -9.95 -15.65 -17.29
CA HIS A 149 -8.52 -15.48 -17.07
C HIS A 149 -8.19 -15.30 -15.58
N GLN A 150 -7.06 -15.86 -15.15
CA GLN A 150 -6.57 -15.67 -13.78
C GLN A 150 -6.10 -14.23 -13.51
N ASN A 151 -5.47 -13.60 -14.50
CA ASN A 151 -5.03 -12.21 -14.44
C ASN A 151 -5.96 -11.34 -15.30
N ILE A 152 -7.08 -10.91 -14.70
CA ILE A 152 -8.09 -10.04 -15.32
C ILE A 152 -7.48 -8.72 -15.85
N PRO A 153 -6.65 -7.98 -15.09
CA PRO A 153 -5.98 -6.79 -15.61
C PRO A 153 -5.19 -7.05 -16.90
N ASN A 154 -4.41 -8.14 -16.95
CA ASN A 154 -3.65 -8.48 -18.15
C ASN A 154 -4.57 -8.86 -19.33
N ALA A 155 -5.67 -9.57 -19.07
CA ALA A 155 -6.67 -9.88 -20.11
C ALA A 155 -7.28 -8.62 -20.72
N LEU A 156 -7.50 -7.57 -19.92
CA LEU A 156 -7.95 -6.26 -20.42
C LEU A 156 -6.89 -5.57 -21.31
N LEU A 157 -5.61 -5.68 -20.97
CA LEU A 157 -4.52 -5.18 -21.83
C LEU A 157 -4.41 -5.96 -23.15
N THR A 158 -4.73 -7.27 -23.15
CA THR A 158 -4.83 -8.06 -24.39
C THR A 158 -5.92 -7.51 -25.31
N LEU A 159 -7.11 -7.21 -24.77
CA LEU A 159 -8.20 -6.59 -25.54
C LEU A 159 -7.80 -5.21 -26.07
N GLN A 160 -7.10 -4.39 -25.28
CA GLN A 160 -6.57 -3.09 -25.76
C GLN A 160 -5.59 -3.26 -26.92
N SER A 161 -4.73 -4.27 -26.85
CA SER A 161 -3.75 -4.55 -27.90
C SER A 161 -4.42 -4.98 -29.21
N ALA A 162 -5.49 -5.79 -29.11
CA ALA A 162 -6.29 -6.20 -30.26
C ALA A 162 -6.98 -4.99 -30.93
N ASP A 163 -7.57 -4.10 -30.14
CA ASP A 163 -8.21 -2.90 -30.65
C ASP A 163 -7.21 -1.92 -31.28
N LEU A 164 -6.03 -1.76 -30.68
CA LEU A 164 -4.95 -0.94 -31.27
C LEU A 164 -4.50 -1.50 -32.64
N GLN A 165 -4.43 -2.83 -32.77
CA GLN A 165 -4.15 -3.48 -34.05
C GLN A 165 -5.27 -3.23 -35.08
N GLN A 166 -6.54 -3.24 -34.66
CA GLN A 166 -7.66 -2.90 -35.53
C GLN A 166 -7.62 -1.44 -35.99
N LEU A 167 -7.25 -0.50 -35.12
CA LEU A 167 -7.05 0.91 -35.51
C LEU A 167 -5.93 1.06 -36.53
N ARG A 168 -4.86 0.27 -36.42
CA ARG A 168 -3.76 0.25 -37.40
C ARG A 168 -4.20 -0.29 -38.76
N GLN A 169 -4.94 -1.40 -38.77
CA GLN A 169 -5.41 -2.03 -40.01
C GLN A 169 -6.44 -1.18 -40.75
N SER A 170 -7.30 -0.47 -40.01
CA SER A 170 -8.31 0.44 -40.57
C SER A 170 -7.76 1.81 -40.99
N GLY A 171 -6.45 2.05 -40.81
CA GLY A 171 -5.80 3.31 -41.16
C GLY A 171 -6.15 4.48 -40.25
N VAL A 172 -6.85 4.24 -39.14
CA VAL A 172 -7.18 5.28 -38.14
C VAL A 172 -5.92 5.72 -37.40
N VAL A 173 -4.96 4.81 -37.22
CA VAL A 173 -3.67 5.09 -36.58
C VAL A 173 -2.53 4.79 -37.55
N ASP A 174 -1.62 5.76 -37.71
CA ASP A 174 -0.42 5.57 -38.54
C ASP A 174 0.65 4.71 -37.82
N GLY A 175 1.77 4.43 -38.50
CA GLY A 175 2.81 3.57 -37.94
C GLY A 175 3.53 4.17 -36.73
N PHE A 176 3.67 5.50 -36.68
CA PHE A 176 4.35 6.20 -35.59
C PHE A 176 3.46 6.29 -34.36
N ALA A 177 2.20 6.69 -34.55
CA ALA A 177 1.21 6.73 -33.49
C ALA A 177 0.93 5.34 -32.92
N PHE A 178 0.95 4.29 -33.76
CA PHE A 178 0.82 2.90 -33.29
C PHE A 178 1.97 2.53 -32.34
N LEU A 179 3.22 2.85 -32.71
CA LEU A 179 4.38 2.55 -31.88
C LEU A 179 4.31 3.25 -30.51
N GLU A 180 3.93 4.52 -30.50
CA GLU A 180 3.77 5.32 -29.27
C GLU A 180 2.64 4.78 -28.38
N LEU A 181 1.47 4.47 -28.96
CA LEU A 181 0.34 3.88 -28.22
C LEU A 181 0.70 2.49 -27.68
N ASN A 182 1.39 1.67 -28.46
CA ASN A 182 1.85 0.36 -28.00
C ASN A 182 2.85 0.49 -26.84
N GLN A 183 3.75 1.48 -26.88
CA GLN A 183 4.66 1.76 -25.76
C GLN A 183 3.90 2.12 -24.48
N MET A 184 2.76 2.80 -24.56
CA MET A 184 1.90 3.05 -23.39
C MET A 184 1.29 1.78 -22.82
N LEU A 185 0.86 0.83 -23.67
CA LEU A 185 0.38 -0.48 -23.22
C LEU A 185 1.49 -1.29 -22.53
N VAL A 186 2.71 -1.22 -23.06
CA VAL A 186 3.90 -1.80 -22.40
C VAL A 186 4.12 -1.16 -21.02
N ASN A 187 4.06 0.17 -20.93
CA ASN A 187 4.19 0.87 -19.65
C ASN A 187 3.09 0.46 -18.65
N HIS A 188 1.84 0.31 -19.10
CA HIS A 188 0.74 -0.18 -18.25
C HIS A 188 1.00 -1.60 -17.73
N CYS A 189 1.50 -2.49 -18.59
CA CYS A 189 1.92 -3.84 -18.20
C CYS A 189 3.07 -3.80 -17.18
N ASP A 190 4.06 -2.93 -17.39
CA ASP A 190 5.19 -2.74 -16.46
C ASP A 190 4.72 -2.25 -15.08
N GLN A 191 3.81 -1.28 -15.01
CA GLN A 191 3.27 -0.80 -13.73
C GLN A 191 2.44 -1.88 -13.01
N MET A 192 1.68 -2.68 -13.77
CA MET A 192 0.97 -3.84 -13.25
C MET A 192 1.95 -4.86 -12.67
N GLY A 193 2.95 -5.30 -13.45
CA GLY A 193 3.93 -6.29 -13.03
C GLY A 193 4.76 -5.83 -11.82
N LYS A 194 5.16 -4.55 -11.77
CA LYS A 194 5.82 -3.97 -10.59
C LYS A 194 4.92 -3.99 -9.35
N SER A 195 3.63 -3.66 -9.51
CA SER A 195 2.65 -3.72 -8.42
C SER A 195 2.43 -5.14 -7.92
N GLU A 196 2.29 -6.11 -8.83
CA GLU A 196 2.14 -7.53 -8.52
C GLU A 196 3.38 -8.08 -7.81
N ARG A 197 4.59 -7.70 -8.25
CA ARG A 197 5.84 -8.06 -7.58
C ARG A 197 5.85 -7.54 -6.14
N ILE A 198 5.51 -6.27 -5.93
CA ILE A 198 5.40 -5.70 -4.58
C ILE A 198 4.32 -6.43 -3.77
N LYS A 199 3.19 -6.83 -4.35
CA LYS A 199 2.14 -7.54 -3.60
C LYS A 199 2.54 -8.97 -3.22
N ASN A 200 3.16 -9.70 -4.15
CA ASN A 200 3.40 -11.13 -4.01
C ASN A 200 4.74 -11.47 -3.35
N THR A 201 5.69 -10.52 -3.31
CA THR A 201 6.96 -10.70 -2.60
C THR A 201 6.75 -10.40 -1.12
N VAL A 202 6.46 -11.43 -0.32
CA VAL A 202 6.21 -11.26 1.12
C VAL A 202 7.51 -10.90 1.84
N PHE A 203 7.45 -9.93 2.76
CA PHE A 203 8.61 -9.60 3.59
C PHE A 203 8.92 -10.81 4.48
N PRO A 204 10.19 -11.24 4.67
CA PRO A 204 10.44 -12.53 5.28
C PRO A 204 9.88 -12.58 6.72
N PRO A 205 9.00 -13.55 7.04
CA PRO A 205 8.30 -13.59 8.33
C PRO A 205 9.23 -13.63 9.55
N SER A 206 10.44 -14.15 9.36
CA SER A 206 11.51 -14.18 10.37
C SER A 206 11.83 -12.79 10.91
N TYR A 207 11.85 -11.75 10.06
CA TYR A 207 12.13 -10.39 10.50
C TYR A 207 11.07 -9.89 11.48
N VAL A 208 9.79 -10.10 11.17
CA VAL A 208 8.69 -9.69 12.06
C VAL A 208 8.74 -10.49 13.37
N TYR A 209 8.96 -11.79 13.28
CA TYR A 209 9.00 -12.68 14.44
C TYR A 209 10.16 -12.32 15.38
N PHE A 210 11.39 -12.28 14.88
CA PHE A 210 12.58 -12.02 15.71
C PHE A 210 12.61 -10.60 16.25
N THR A 211 12.16 -9.60 15.48
CA THR A 211 12.03 -8.23 16.01
C THR A 211 11.12 -8.21 17.24
N ARG A 212 9.95 -8.85 17.15
CA ARG A 212 9.00 -8.91 18.27
C ARG A 212 9.60 -9.64 19.47
N LEU A 213 10.26 -10.77 19.24
CA LEU A 213 10.95 -11.53 20.29
C LEU A 213 12.00 -10.66 21.00
N PHE A 214 12.83 -9.94 20.25
CA PHE A 214 13.88 -9.10 20.80
C PHE A 214 13.33 -7.90 21.57
N ILE A 215 12.21 -7.31 21.14
CA ILE A 215 11.54 -6.24 21.92
C ILE A 215 11.14 -6.76 23.29
N TRP A 216 10.47 -7.92 23.37
CA TRP A 216 10.08 -8.51 24.66
C TRP A 216 11.28 -8.88 25.51
N PHE A 217 12.31 -9.47 24.90
CA PHE A 217 13.55 -9.78 25.59
C PHE A 217 14.22 -8.53 26.17
N TYR A 218 14.27 -7.45 25.39
CA TYR A 218 14.82 -6.17 25.86
C TYR A 218 13.98 -5.56 26.99
N VAL A 219 12.65 -5.59 26.90
CA VAL A 219 11.79 -5.07 27.98
C VAL A 219 12.06 -5.79 29.30
N ILE A 220 12.23 -7.13 29.26
CA ILE A 220 12.58 -7.92 30.44
C ILE A 220 13.96 -7.52 30.96
N MET A 221 15.00 -7.55 30.12
CA MET A 221 16.38 -7.23 30.52
C MET A 221 16.51 -5.80 31.05
N ASN A 222 15.85 -4.85 30.40
CA ASN A 222 15.85 -3.45 30.80
C ASN A 222 15.13 -3.26 32.14
N THR A 223 14.01 -3.93 32.37
CA THR A 223 13.28 -3.83 33.65
C THR A 223 14.08 -4.42 34.81
N LEU A 224 14.74 -5.57 34.62
CA LEU A 224 15.64 -6.15 35.62
C LEU A 224 16.74 -5.16 36.01
N MET A 225 17.46 -4.64 35.01
CA MET A 225 18.53 -3.66 35.23
C MET A 225 18.05 -2.40 35.96
N MET A 226 16.91 -1.84 35.54
CA MET A 226 16.37 -0.62 36.18
C MET A 226 15.87 -0.89 37.60
N THR A 227 15.43 -2.11 37.90
CA THR A 227 14.91 -2.46 39.24
C THR A 227 16.00 -2.29 40.31
N GLU A 228 17.22 -2.73 40.03
CA GLU A 228 18.37 -2.54 40.94
C GLU A 228 18.70 -1.06 41.17
N SER A 229 18.47 -0.19 40.17
CA SER A 229 18.87 1.23 40.21
C SER A 229 17.79 2.18 40.75
N ILE A 230 16.52 1.94 40.40
CA ILE A 230 15.40 2.87 40.67
C ILE A 230 14.16 2.19 41.27
N GLY A 231 14.25 0.90 41.63
CA GLY A 231 13.18 0.15 42.28
C GLY A 231 11.89 0.11 41.45
N ALA A 232 10.75 0.35 42.08
CA ALA A 232 9.42 0.24 41.45
C ALA A 232 9.23 1.15 40.22
N TRP A 233 10.00 2.24 40.09
CA TRP A 233 9.96 3.10 38.90
C TRP A 233 10.41 2.36 37.62
N ALA A 234 11.13 1.25 37.75
CA ALA A 234 11.52 0.39 36.64
C ALA A 234 10.30 -0.13 35.85
N ILE A 235 9.14 -0.30 36.49
CA ILE A 235 7.91 -0.74 35.81
C ILE A 235 7.46 0.31 34.80
N LEU A 236 7.39 1.58 35.22
CA LEU A 236 6.98 2.69 34.36
C LEU A 236 7.96 2.89 33.22
N PHE A 237 9.25 2.97 33.52
CA PHE A 237 10.25 3.23 32.49
C PHE A 237 10.45 2.03 31.55
N GLY A 238 10.41 0.80 32.07
CA GLY A 238 10.41 -0.41 31.26
C GLY A 238 9.27 -0.43 30.24
N TRP A 239 8.06 -0.04 30.68
CA TRP A 239 6.93 0.14 29.77
C TRP A 239 7.19 1.26 28.75
N VAL A 240 7.71 2.44 29.15
CA VAL A 240 8.00 3.54 28.21
C VAL A 240 8.95 3.10 27.10
N PHE A 241 10.05 2.43 27.43
CA PHE A 241 10.98 1.95 26.40
C PHE A 241 10.38 0.85 25.53
N GLY A 242 9.64 -0.09 26.14
CA GLY A 242 8.91 -1.12 25.41
C GLY A 242 7.90 -0.54 24.43
N PHE A 243 7.14 0.48 24.85
CA PHE A 243 6.19 1.21 24.03
C PHE A 243 6.87 1.86 22.83
N VAL A 244 8.00 2.57 23.03
CA VAL A 244 8.73 3.21 21.93
C VAL A 244 9.16 2.19 20.88
N PHE A 245 9.78 1.07 21.28
CA PHE A 245 10.20 0.05 20.33
C PHE A 245 9.01 -0.66 19.67
N HIS A 246 7.96 -0.94 20.42
CA HIS A 246 6.77 -1.59 19.90
C HIS A 246 6.04 -0.74 18.86
N VAL A 247 5.77 0.53 19.16
CA VAL A 247 5.12 1.47 18.23
C VAL A 247 5.98 1.65 16.98
N THR A 248 7.29 1.79 17.15
CA THR A 248 8.21 1.97 16.02
C THR A 248 8.20 0.75 15.10
N HIS A 249 8.21 -0.46 15.67
CA HIS A 249 8.09 -1.72 14.92
C HIS A 249 6.73 -1.84 14.21
N LEU A 250 5.65 -1.46 14.88
CA LEU A 250 4.29 -1.50 14.34
C LEU A 250 4.10 -0.56 13.14
N ASN A 251 4.69 0.64 13.22
CA ASN A 251 4.72 1.58 12.09
C ASN A 251 5.40 0.94 10.86
N GLY A 252 6.55 0.29 11.05
CA GLY A 252 7.24 -0.44 9.99
C GLY A 252 6.38 -1.54 9.37
N ILE A 253 5.77 -2.40 10.19
CA ILE A 253 4.89 -3.48 9.71
C ILE A 253 3.77 -2.92 8.85
N THR A 254 3.18 -1.82 9.28
CA THR A 254 2.02 -1.27 8.59
C THR A 254 2.41 -0.72 7.20
N LEU A 255 3.66 -0.32 6.98
CA LEU A 255 4.14 0.11 5.66
C LEU A 255 4.55 -1.06 4.74
N MET A 256 4.82 -2.26 5.30
CA MET A 256 5.31 -3.40 4.52
C MET A 256 4.32 -3.88 3.46
N ASN A 257 3.02 -3.69 3.67
CA ASN A 257 1.97 -4.16 2.77
C ASN A 257 1.17 -2.98 2.18
N PRO A 258 1.74 -2.18 1.26
CA PRO A 258 1.17 -0.90 0.85
C PRO A 258 -0.20 -0.99 0.16
N PHE A 259 -0.54 -2.14 -0.42
CA PHE A 259 -1.82 -2.34 -1.11
C PHE A 259 -2.91 -2.96 -0.24
N GLU A 260 -2.63 -3.31 1.03
CA GLU A 260 -3.66 -3.83 1.92
C GLU A 260 -4.67 -2.73 2.30
N TYR A 261 -5.87 -3.16 2.67
CA TYR A 261 -6.94 -2.26 3.07
C TYR A 261 -6.70 -1.76 4.50
N HIS A 262 -5.84 -0.74 4.64
CA HIS A 262 -5.53 -0.11 5.93
C HIS A 262 -5.23 1.39 5.76
N PRO A 263 -5.38 2.22 6.81
CA PRO A 263 -5.29 3.67 6.70
C PRO A 263 -3.94 4.25 6.26
N LEU A 264 -2.85 3.50 6.47
CA LEU A 264 -1.50 3.91 6.08
C LEU A 264 -1.08 3.32 4.72
N GLY A 265 -1.97 2.55 4.08
CA GLY A 265 -1.74 2.01 2.76
C GLY A 265 -1.80 3.10 1.70
N ILE A 266 -1.45 2.77 0.48
CA ILE A 266 -1.64 3.72 -0.61
C ILE A 266 -3.14 3.84 -0.93
N PRO A 267 -3.65 5.06 -1.18
CA PRO A 267 -5.08 5.31 -1.31
C PRO A 267 -5.59 4.95 -2.71
N LEU A 268 -5.63 3.66 -3.04
CA LEU A 268 -5.94 3.19 -4.38
C LEU A 268 -7.31 3.69 -4.88
N ASP A 269 -8.34 3.72 -4.04
CA ASP A 269 -9.65 4.22 -4.50
C ASP A 269 -9.61 5.71 -4.87
N SER A 270 -8.86 6.50 -4.11
CA SER A 270 -8.66 7.91 -4.44
C SER A 270 -7.90 8.07 -5.75
N ILE A 271 -6.87 7.25 -5.99
CA ILE A 271 -6.05 7.32 -7.20
C ILE A 271 -6.86 6.84 -8.41
N SER A 272 -7.53 5.69 -8.32
CA SER A 272 -8.41 5.15 -9.37
C SER A 272 -9.55 6.12 -9.70
N ARG A 273 -10.21 6.70 -8.69
CA ARG A 273 -11.24 7.73 -8.91
C ARG A 273 -10.67 9.00 -9.54
N THR A 274 -9.44 9.40 -9.20
CA THR A 274 -8.80 10.56 -9.86
C THR A 274 -8.55 10.27 -11.34
N ILE A 275 -8.10 9.06 -11.67
CA ILE A 275 -7.95 8.63 -13.07
C ILE A 275 -9.30 8.64 -13.78
N GLU A 276 -10.34 8.07 -13.16
CA GLU A 276 -11.71 8.05 -13.69
C GLU A 276 -12.24 9.45 -14.00
N ILE A 277 -12.12 10.38 -13.05
CA ILE A 277 -12.52 11.78 -13.22
C ILE A 277 -11.79 12.40 -14.41
N ASN A 278 -10.46 12.30 -14.45
CA ASN A 278 -9.67 12.94 -15.49
C ASN A 278 -9.97 12.39 -16.88
N LEU A 279 -10.22 11.08 -17.00
CA LEU A 279 -10.51 10.46 -18.29
C LEU A 279 -11.91 10.80 -18.79
N ILE A 280 -12.91 10.84 -17.90
CA ILE A 280 -14.28 11.26 -18.25
C ILE A 280 -14.29 12.76 -18.65
N GLU A 281 -13.58 13.62 -17.91
CA GLU A 281 -13.43 15.04 -18.25
C GLU A 281 -12.74 15.24 -19.60
N LEU A 282 -11.67 14.49 -19.89
CA LEU A 282 -10.98 14.54 -21.19
C LEU A 282 -11.88 14.14 -22.36
N MET A 283 -12.81 13.20 -22.13
CA MET A 283 -13.81 12.79 -23.13
C MET A 283 -14.96 13.81 -23.28
N GLY A 284 -15.07 14.79 -22.36
CA GLY A 284 -16.16 15.76 -22.32
C GLY A 284 -17.51 15.13 -21.95
N GLU A 285 -17.50 14.04 -21.19
CA GLU A 285 -18.72 13.29 -20.83
C GLU A 285 -19.24 13.65 -19.43
N GLU A 286 -20.56 13.54 -19.26
CA GLU A 286 -21.25 13.71 -17.99
C GLU A 286 -22.09 12.47 -17.63
N PRO A 287 -22.25 12.12 -16.34
CA PRO A 287 -21.76 12.85 -15.17
C PRO A 287 -20.31 12.48 -14.78
N VAL A 288 -19.51 13.50 -14.47
CA VAL A 288 -18.19 13.31 -13.86
C VAL A 288 -18.38 12.82 -12.41
N PRO A 289 -17.80 11.68 -12.02
CA PRO A 289 -17.96 11.15 -10.67
C PRO A 289 -17.30 12.05 -9.63
N GLN A 290 -17.88 12.16 -8.44
CA GLN A 290 -17.26 12.99 -7.38
C GLN A 290 -15.98 12.34 -6.83
N PRO A 291 -15.00 13.15 -6.36
CA PRO A 291 -13.85 12.65 -5.64
C PRO A 291 -14.24 11.80 -4.43
N VAL A 292 -13.44 10.78 -4.13
CA VAL A 292 -13.66 9.95 -2.94
C VAL A 292 -13.49 10.80 -1.68
N LYS A 293 -14.52 10.81 -0.81
CA LYS A 293 -14.47 11.49 0.49
C LYS A 293 -13.69 10.64 1.51
N PRO A 294 -12.85 11.25 2.36
CA PRO A 294 -12.17 10.52 3.43
C PRO A 294 -13.19 10.03 4.47
N LYS A 295 -13.18 8.72 4.78
CA LYS A 295 -14.12 8.12 5.74
C LYS A 295 -13.59 8.04 7.17
N PHE A 296 -12.27 7.91 7.36
CA PHE A 296 -11.66 7.79 8.69
C PHE A 296 -10.90 9.06 9.01
N ASP A 297 -11.56 10.05 9.62
CA ASP A 297 -10.82 11.15 10.26
C ASP A 297 -9.81 11.84 9.31
N GLY A 298 -10.08 11.96 8.01
CA GLY A 298 -9.12 12.54 7.04
C GLY A 298 -8.09 11.57 6.45
N LEU A 299 -8.21 10.26 6.70
CA LEU A 299 -7.48 9.21 6.02
C LEU A 299 -8.33 8.62 4.90
N TYR A 300 -7.70 8.39 3.75
CA TYR A 300 -8.29 7.70 2.61
C TYR A 300 -8.31 6.21 2.90
N ILE A 301 -9.28 5.79 3.71
CA ILE A 301 -9.72 4.41 3.69
C ILE A 301 -10.90 4.38 2.75
N MET A 302 -10.61 4.15 1.48
CA MET A 302 -11.11 2.94 0.84
C MET A 302 -9.93 2.41 0.06
#